data_AF-A0A3D5JVV5-F1
#
_entry.id   AF-A0A3D5JVV5-F1
#
_cell.length_a   1.000
_cell.length_b   1.000
_cell.length_c   1.000
_cell.angle_alpha   90.00
_cell.angle_beta   90.00
_cell.angle_gamma   90.00
#
_symmetry.space_group_name_H-M   'P 1'
#
loop_
_entity.id
_entity.type
_entity.pdbx_description
1 polymer ?
#
loop_
_entity_poly.entity_id
_entity_poly.type
_entity_poly.pdbx_seq_one_letter_code
_entity_poly.pdbx_strand_id
1 'polypeptide(L)'
;MKCHDADSEKGDRNLEPFLAQPGKAEHHELLKEILDQLNLGEMPPRKKNVAQPSVAERREMVAALADYLAAVESSKVPIATVMRRLTHYEYNYTLRDLLGVDTIAADATRLFPADATSHGFPNFGPVQALSDVQLQHYMKAARTYIDRALVLGKKQLEVRRWTFNPKDLIHEKKNVGTVRYRVISADGKHLDIGHGKPAENGPTYPKKFASQGVPVDGVYRIRVKAAAVGRKHPYA
;
A
#
# COMPACT_ATOMS: atom_id res chain seq x y z
N MET A 1 -14.75 19.50 -48.99
CA MET A 1 -14.31 20.51 -48.00
C MET A 1 -13.26 21.34 -48.73
N LYS A 2 -12.22 21.96 -48.12
CA LYS A 2 -11.07 22.47 -48.91
C LYS A 2 -9.69 21.96 -48.43
N CYS A 3 -9.62 21.36 -47.24
CA CYS A 3 -8.36 21.03 -46.56
C CYS A 3 -8.42 19.76 -45.70
N HIS A 4 -9.60 19.15 -45.52
CA HIS A 4 -9.79 17.94 -44.72
C HIS A 4 -10.87 17.04 -45.35
N ASP A 5 -10.72 16.78 -46.65
CA ASP A 5 -11.53 15.85 -47.45
C ASP A 5 -10.66 14.74 -48.02
N ALA A 6 -11.26 13.74 -48.68
CA ALA A 6 -10.53 12.60 -49.26
C ALA A 6 -9.43 13.01 -50.25
N ASP A 7 -9.60 14.15 -50.93
CA ASP A 7 -8.62 14.67 -51.90
C ASP A 7 -7.55 15.57 -51.25
N SER A 8 -7.84 16.14 -50.08
CA SER A 8 -6.97 17.06 -49.35
C SER A 8 -7.01 16.72 -47.86
N GLU A 9 -6.21 15.73 -47.45
CA GLU A 9 -6.11 15.27 -46.06
C GLU A 9 -5.02 16.04 -45.28
N LYS A 10 -5.13 17.37 -45.15
CA LYS A 10 -4.08 18.12 -44.44
C LYS A 10 -4.02 17.74 -42.96
N GLY A 11 -2.80 17.53 -42.47
CA GLY A 11 -2.58 17.05 -41.10
C GLY A 11 -3.01 15.59 -40.90
N ASP A 12 -3.07 14.80 -41.97
CA ASP A 12 -3.51 13.41 -41.99
C ASP A 12 -4.94 13.24 -41.45
N ARG A 13 -5.80 14.24 -41.71
CA ARG A 13 -7.20 14.26 -41.26
C ARG A 13 -8.16 14.39 -42.44
N ASN A 14 -9.02 13.38 -42.59
CA ASN A 14 -10.21 13.42 -43.43
C ASN A 14 -11.47 13.48 -42.54
N LEU A 15 -12.25 14.55 -42.67
CA LEU A 15 -13.45 14.79 -41.85
C LEU A 15 -14.75 14.33 -42.54
N GLU A 16 -14.70 13.83 -43.77
CA GLU A 16 -15.89 13.35 -44.49
C GLU A 16 -16.59 12.16 -43.81
N PRO A 17 -15.88 11.13 -43.30
CA PRO A 17 -16.52 10.03 -42.58
C PRO A 17 -17.24 10.51 -41.32
N PHE A 18 -16.67 11.51 -40.64
CA PHE A 18 -17.30 12.15 -39.49
C PHE A 18 -18.57 12.91 -39.89
N LEU A 19 -18.52 13.74 -40.94
CA LEU A 19 -19.70 14.49 -41.39
C LEU A 19 -20.86 13.57 -41.81
N ALA A 20 -20.55 12.37 -42.32
CA ALA A 20 -21.55 11.38 -42.65
C ALA A 20 -22.22 10.79 -41.39
N GLN A 21 -21.48 10.63 -40.29
CA GLN A 21 -21.94 9.99 -39.05
C GLN A 21 -21.36 10.67 -37.79
N PRO A 22 -21.76 11.91 -37.48
CA PRO A 22 -21.13 12.69 -36.42
C PRO A 22 -21.34 12.10 -35.01
N GLY A 23 -22.35 11.25 -34.84
CA GLY A 23 -22.73 10.60 -33.58
C GLY A 23 -21.90 9.36 -33.18
N LYS A 24 -20.92 8.94 -33.99
CA LYS A 24 -20.14 7.73 -33.72
C LYS A 24 -19.11 7.95 -32.60
N ALA A 25 -19.06 6.99 -31.66
CA ALA A 25 -18.16 7.06 -30.50
C ALA A 25 -16.67 7.14 -30.88
N GLU A 26 -16.30 6.55 -32.02
CA GLU A 26 -14.96 6.55 -32.59
C GLU A 26 -14.45 7.97 -32.93
N HIS A 27 -15.37 8.91 -33.16
CA HIS A 27 -15.04 10.29 -33.52
C HIS A 27 -14.93 11.23 -32.31
N HIS A 28 -15.19 10.75 -31.09
CA HIS A 28 -15.16 11.62 -29.90
C HIS A 28 -13.78 12.22 -29.63
N GLU A 29 -12.71 11.45 -29.80
CA GLU A 29 -11.35 11.98 -29.63
C GLU A 29 -11.00 13.00 -30.72
N LEU A 30 -11.40 12.74 -31.97
CA LEU A 30 -11.25 13.68 -33.07
C LEU A 30 -11.99 15.01 -32.80
N LEU A 31 -13.19 14.97 -32.22
CA LEU A 31 -13.96 16.16 -31.89
C LEU A 31 -13.31 17.00 -30.78
N LYS A 32 -12.68 16.35 -29.80
CA LYS A 32 -11.90 17.05 -28.77
C LYS A 32 -10.71 17.77 -29.39
N GLU A 33 -9.97 17.11 -30.27
CA GLU A 33 -8.86 17.72 -31.00
C GLU A 33 -9.31 18.91 -31.86
N ILE A 34 -10.45 18.80 -32.56
CA ILE A 34 -11.03 19.92 -33.34
C ILE A 34 -11.40 21.08 -32.41
N LEU A 35 -12.06 20.81 -31.27
CA LEU A 35 -12.41 21.80 -30.28
C LEU A 35 -11.16 22.53 -29.75
N ASP A 36 -10.10 21.80 -29.45
CA ASP A 36 -8.82 22.36 -29.00
C ASP A 36 -8.19 23.28 -30.06
N GLN A 37 -8.13 22.83 -31.31
CA GLN A 37 -7.60 23.61 -32.42
C GLN A 37 -8.39 24.90 -32.69
N LEU A 38 -9.72 24.85 -32.53
CA LEU A 38 -10.59 26.03 -32.63
C LEU A 38 -10.41 26.97 -31.44
N ASN A 39 -10.27 26.45 -30.22
CA ASN A 39 -10.00 27.24 -29.01
C ASN A 39 -8.66 27.97 -29.09
N LEU A 40 -7.62 27.31 -29.60
CA LEU A 40 -6.30 27.90 -29.84
C LEU A 40 -6.30 28.90 -31.01
N GLY A 41 -7.33 28.84 -31.87
CA GLY A 41 -7.40 29.65 -33.09
C GLY A 41 -6.30 29.30 -34.11
N GLU A 42 -5.76 28.08 -34.03
CA GLU A 42 -4.77 27.52 -34.96
C GLU A 42 -5.43 27.05 -36.25
N MET A 43 -6.70 26.64 -36.17
CA MET A 43 -7.51 26.24 -37.32
C MET A 43 -8.67 27.22 -37.58
N PRO A 44 -8.89 27.61 -38.85
CA PRO A 44 -8.03 27.39 -40.01
C PRO A 44 -6.66 28.11 -39.87
N PRO A 45 -5.58 27.69 -40.56
CA PRO A 45 -4.28 28.33 -40.43
C PRO A 45 -4.29 29.75 -41.02
N ARG A 46 -3.53 30.67 -40.41
CA ARG A 46 -3.36 32.06 -40.88
C ARG A 46 -2.51 32.13 -42.16
N LYS A 47 -3.07 31.76 -43.31
CA LYS A 47 -2.44 31.81 -44.64
C LYS A 47 -3.24 32.70 -45.58
N LYS A 48 -2.56 33.37 -46.54
CA LYS A 48 -3.17 34.34 -47.48
C LYS A 48 -4.41 33.81 -48.24
N ASN A 49 -4.48 32.50 -48.48
CA ASN A 49 -5.57 31.87 -49.26
C ASN A 49 -6.54 31.05 -48.40
N VAL A 50 -6.57 31.28 -47.08
CA VAL A 50 -7.45 30.58 -46.14
C VAL A 50 -8.29 31.61 -45.41
N ALA A 51 -9.60 31.59 -45.67
CA ALA A 51 -10.55 32.45 -44.98
C ALA A 51 -10.62 32.07 -43.50
N GLN A 52 -10.61 33.08 -42.63
CA GLN A 52 -10.81 32.90 -41.19
C GLN A 52 -12.28 33.15 -40.87
N PRO A 53 -12.92 32.30 -40.05
CA PRO A 53 -14.23 32.61 -39.51
C PRO A 53 -14.15 33.85 -38.62
N SER A 54 -15.28 34.56 -38.52
CA SER A 54 -15.43 35.63 -37.54
C SER A 54 -15.30 35.08 -36.11
N VAL A 55 -15.02 35.97 -35.15
CA VAL A 55 -14.95 35.60 -33.73
C VAL A 55 -16.29 35.03 -33.25
N ALA A 56 -17.42 35.52 -33.79
CA ALA A 56 -18.75 35.03 -33.46
C ALA A 56 -18.96 33.60 -33.94
N GLU A 57 -18.70 33.32 -35.22
CA GLU A 57 -18.86 31.97 -35.80
C GLU A 57 -17.96 30.94 -35.11
N ARG A 58 -16.72 31.32 -34.79
CA ARG A 58 -15.82 30.42 -34.06
C ARG A 58 -16.33 30.13 -32.65
N ARG A 59 -16.84 31.13 -31.94
CA ARG A 59 -17.41 30.95 -30.59
C ARG A 59 -18.64 30.06 -30.63
N GLU A 60 -19.51 30.25 -31.62
CA GLU A 60 -20.71 29.43 -31.81
C GLU A 60 -20.34 27.96 -32.06
N MET A 61 -19.36 27.70 -32.94
CA MET A 61 -18.87 26.34 -33.20
C MET A 61 -18.23 25.71 -31.95
N VAL A 62 -17.39 26.46 -31.23
CA VAL A 62 -16.77 26.00 -29.97
C VAL A 62 -17.84 25.63 -28.94
N ALA A 63 -18.86 26.47 -28.78
CA ALA A 63 -19.98 26.20 -27.86
C ALA A 63 -20.75 24.95 -28.28
N ALA A 64 -21.10 24.81 -29.56
CA ALA A 64 -21.82 23.65 -30.07
C ALA A 64 -21.04 22.33 -29.87
N LEU A 65 -19.73 22.34 -30.12
CA LEU A 65 -18.88 21.18 -29.89
C LEU A 65 -18.73 20.85 -28.41
N ALA A 66 -18.56 21.87 -27.56
CA ALA A 66 -18.47 21.69 -26.12
C ALA A 66 -19.76 21.11 -25.54
N ASP A 67 -20.92 21.64 -25.95
CA ASP A 67 -22.23 21.16 -25.52
C ASP A 67 -22.49 19.72 -25.98
N TYR A 68 -22.13 19.39 -27.22
CA TYR A 68 -22.22 18.03 -27.74
C TYR A 68 -21.34 17.06 -26.94
N LEU A 69 -20.06 17.41 -26.72
CA LEU A 69 -19.13 16.56 -25.97
C LEU A 69 -19.56 16.41 -24.50
N ALA A 70 -20.09 17.47 -23.89
CA ALA A 70 -20.66 17.43 -22.55
C ALA A 70 -21.90 16.52 -22.47
N ALA A 71 -22.79 16.61 -23.47
CA ALA A 71 -23.96 15.73 -23.56
C ALA A 71 -23.54 14.27 -23.72
N VAL A 72 -22.57 13.99 -24.60
CA VAL A 72 -21.97 12.65 -24.76
C VAL A 72 -21.39 12.15 -23.44
N GLU A 73 -20.58 12.95 -22.75
CA GLU A 73 -19.98 12.53 -21.48
C GLU A 73 -21.04 12.27 -20.41
N SER A 74 -22.08 13.11 -20.34
CA SER A 74 -23.20 12.92 -19.41
C SER A 74 -24.09 11.72 -19.76
N SER A 75 -24.12 11.32 -21.03
CA SER A 75 -24.87 10.15 -21.52
C SER A 75 -24.13 8.83 -21.25
N LYS A 76 -22.83 8.89 -20.93
CA LYS A 76 -22.12 7.69 -20.49
C LYS A 76 -22.76 7.24 -19.19
N VAL A 77 -23.24 6.00 -19.19
CA VAL A 77 -23.71 5.34 -17.97
C VAL A 77 -22.58 5.45 -16.95
N PRO A 78 -22.82 6.03 -15.76
CA PRO A 78 -21.79 6.09 -14.73
C PRO A 78 -21.26 4.67 -14.55
N ILE A 79 -19.95 4.50 -14.68
CA ILE A 79 -19.31 3.22 -14.40
C ILE A 79 -19.71 2.93 -12.95
N ALA A 80 -20.62 1.96 -12.75
CA ALA A 80 -21.14 1.64 -11.44
C ALA A 80 -19.94 1.48 -10.52
N THR A 81 -19.91 2.23 -9.42
CA THR A 81 -18.83 2.10 -8.45
C THR A 81 -18.83 0.64 -8.00
N VAL A 82 -17.81 -0.10 -8.42
CA VAL A 82 -17.73 -1.51 -8.09
C VAL A 82 -17.53 -1.60 -6.59
N MET A 83 -18.55 -2.11 -5.89
CA MET A 83 -18.42 -2.40 -4.47
C MET A 83 -17.26 -3.38 -4.30
N ARG A 84 -16.25 -2.94 -3.55
CA ARG A 84 -15.07 -3.73 -3.27
C ARG A 84 -14.95 -3.93 -1.76
N ARG A 85 -14.48 -5.11 -1.34
CA ARG A 85 -14.06 -5.31 0.05
C ARG A 85 -12.66 -4.74 0.28
N LEU A 86 -12.30 -4.49 1.54
CA LEU A 86 -10.92 -4.17 1.91
C LEU A 86 -10.05 -5.43 1.77
N THR A 87 -8.83 -5.33 1.26
CA THR A 87 -7.84 -6.43 1.36
C THR A 87 -7.56 -6.75 2.84
N HIS A 88 -6.96 -7.91 3.12
CA HIS A 88 -6.63 -8.24 4.52
C HIS A 88 -5.68 -7.18 5.14
N TYR A 89 -4.71 -6.68 4.37
CA TYR A 89 -3.83 -5.59 4.78
C TYR A 89 -4.61 -4.29 5.04
N GLU A 90 -5.45 -3.85 4.10
CA GLU A 90 -6.26 -2.63 4.26
C GLU A 90 -7.17 -2.73 5.49
N TYR A 91 -7.82 -3.88 5.71
CA TYR A 91 -8.67 -4.10 6.87
C TYR A 91 -7.88 -4.07 8.17
N ASN A 92 -6.71 -4.71 8.19
CA ASN A 92 -5.83 -4.76 9.36
C ASN A 92 -5.35 -3.36 9.76
N TYR A 93 -4.89 -2.56 8.79
CA TYR A 93 -4.47 -1.19 9.04
C TYR A 93 -5.63 -0.28 9.44
N THR A 94 -6.80 -0.46 8.82
CA THR A 94 -8.00 0.32 9.18
C THR A 94 -8.39 0.10 10.64
N LEU A 95 -8.42 -1.16 11.10
CA LEU A 95 -8.75 -1.44 12.51
C LEU A 95 -7.65 -1.00 13.48
N ARG A 96 -6.37 -1.10 13.09
CA ARG A 96 -5.25 -0.52 13.84
C ARG A 96 -5.48 0.98 14.09
N ASP A 97 -5.77 1.71 13.03
CA ASP A 97 -5.84 3.16 13.04
C ASP A 97 -7.12 3.65 13.73
N LEU A 98 -8.26 2.97 13.53
CA LEU A 98 -9.53 3.31 14.18
C LEU A 98 -9.55 2.98 15.67
N LEU A 99 -8.99 1.84 16.08
CA LEU A 99 -9.08 1.33 17.44
C LEU A 99 -7.83 1.61 18.28
N GLY A 100 -6.74 2.10 17.66
CA GLY A 100 -5.47 2.36 18.34
C GLY A 100 -4.79 1.10 18.87
N VAL A 101 -5.14 -0.09 18.35
CA VAL A 101 -4.58 -1.38 18.77
C VAL A 101 -3.33 -1.72 17.97
N ASP A 102 -2.33 -2.34 18.59
CA ASP A 102 -1.14 -2.83 17.85
C ASP A 102 -1.49 -4.11 17.08
N THR A 103 -1.51 -4.00 15.75
CA THR A 103 -1.80 -5.13 14.86
C THR A 103 -0.54 -5.83 14.35
N ILE A 104 0.66 -5.29 14.57
CA ILE A 104 1.92 -5.92 14.13
C ILE A 104 2.22 -7.13 15.03
N ALA A 105 2.12 -6.94 16.35
CA ALA A 105 2.37 -8.00 17.32
C ALA A 105 1.28 -9.08 17.29
N ALA A 106 0.06 -8.73 16.86
CA ALA A 106 -1.11 -9.55 17.08
C ALA A 106 -2.14 -9.46 15.95
N ASP A 107 -1.67 -9.60 14.71
CA ASP A 107 -2.51 -9.56 13.52
C ASP A 107 -3.61 -10.65 13.53
N ALA A 108 -4.86 -10.23 13.72
CA ALA A 108 -6.05 -11.09 13.70
C ALA A 108 -6.52 -11.45 12.28
N THR A 109 -5.87 -10.89 11.24
CA THR A 109 -6.20 -11.13 9.83
C THR A 109 -5.31 -12.19 9.16
N ARG A 110 -4.31 -12.74 9.86
CA ARG A 110 -3.35 -13.74 9.30
C ARG A 110 -3.99 -14.99 8.72
N LEU A 111 -5.19 -15.35 9.18
CA LEU A 111 -5.92 -16.53 8.71
C LEU A 111 -6.93 -16.20 7.61
N PHE A 112 -6.92 -14.98 7.09
CA PHE A 112 -7.79 -14.63 5.97
C PHE A 112 -7.34 -15.42 4.74
N PRO A 113 -8.30 -15.85 3.89
CA PRO A 113 -7.98 -16.29 2.55
C PRO A 113 -7.12 -15.26 1.80
N ALA A 114 -6.28 -15.74 0.88
CA ALA A 114 -5.49 -14.87 0.03
C ALA A 114 -6.40 -13.95 -0.79
N ASP A 115 -6.00 -12.68 -0.92
CA ASP A 115 -6.72 -11.73 -1.76
C ASP A 115 -6.56 -12.09 -3.24
N ALA A 116 -7.64 -11.99 -4.01
CA ALA A 116 -7.60 -12.23 -5.45
C ALA A 116 -6.75 -11.14 -6.13
N THR A 117 -5.79 -11.57 -6.94
CA THR A 117 -4.90 -10.68 -7.67
C THR A 117 -5.36 -10.56 -9.12
N SER A 118 -5.54 -9.34 -9.61
CA SER A 118 -5.81 -9.06 -11.03
C SER A 118 -4.86 -8.00 -11.54
N HIS A 119 -4.29 -8.19 -12.73
CA HIS A 119 -3.25 -7.32 -13.31
C HIS A 119 -2.05 -7.09 -12.36
N GLY A 120 -1.77 -8.03 -11.45
CA GLY A 120 -0.72 -7.89 -10.43
C GLY A 120 -1.12 -7.11 -9.18
N PHE A 121 -2.38 -6.65 -9.10
CA PHE A 121 -2.88 -5.86 -7.98
C PHE A 121 -3.93 -6.63 -7.16
N PRO A 122 -3.79 -6.69 -5.82
CA PRO A 122 -4.75 -7.34 -4.93
C PRO A 122 -5.97 -6.47 -4.59
N ASN A 123 -5.97 -5.20 -5.00
CA ASN A 123 -6.99 -4.19 -4.69
C ASN A 123 -7.91 -3.85 -5.88
N PHE A 124 -7.91 -4.69 -6.92
CA PHE A 124 -8.74 -4.46 -8.11
C PHE A 124 -10.20 -4.82 -7.84
N GLY A 125 -11.05 -3.81 -7.68
CA GLY A 125 -12.45 -3.95 -7.23
C GLY A 125 -13.28 -5.05 -7.93
N PRO A 126 -13.25 -5.18 -9.28
CA PRO A 126 -14.02 -6.20 -10.00
C PRO A 126 -13.74 -7.66 -9.60
N VAL A 127 -12.57 -7.97 -9.03
CA VAL A 127 -12.25 -9.32 -8.54
C VAL A 127 -12.37 -9.47 -7.02
N GLN A 128 -12.80 -8.41 -6.33
CA GLN A 128 -12.93 -8.36 -4.87
C GLN A 128 -14.35 -8.69 -4.39
N ALA A 129 -14.87 -9.84 -4.83
CA ALA A 129 -16.12 -10.37 -4.28
C ALA A 129 -15.95 -10.74 -2.79
N LEU A 130 -17.02 -10.51 -2.01
CA LEU A 130 -17.08 -10.91 -0.61
C LEU A 130 -17.79 -12.25 -0.50
N SER A 131 -17.09 -13.29 -0.04
CA SER A 131 -17.67 -14.60 0.26
C SER A 131 -18.12 -14.67 1.72
N ASP A 132 -19.01 -15.62 2.03
CA ASP A 132 -19.50 -15.86 3.39
C ASP A 132 -18.35 -16.19 4.37
N VAL A 133 -17.38 -16.99 3.91
CA VAL A 133 -16.18 -17.33 4.69
C VAL A 133 -15.36 -16.07 5.00
N GLN A 134 -15.17 -15.20 4.00
CA GLN A 134 -14.44 -13.95 4.18
C GLN A 134 -15.17 -13.03 5.18
N LEU A 135 -16.50 -12.93 5.09
CA LEU A 135 -17.31 -12.16 6.04
C LEU A 135 -17.16 -12.68 7.48
N GLN A 136 -17.19 -14.00 7.68
CA GLN A 136 -16.96 -14.60 9.00
C GLN A 136 -15.58 -14.25 9.55
N HIS A 137 -14.55 -14.27 8.70
CA HIS A 137 -13.19 -13.85 9.08
C HIS A 137 -13.12 -12.38 9.47
N TYR A 138 -13.77 -11.47 8.73
CA TYR A 138 -13.85 -10.05 9.11
C TYR A 138 -14.51 -9.87 10.48
N MET A 139 -15.65 -10.53 10.71
CA MET A 139 -16.39 -10.43 11.98
C MET A 139 -15.58 -10.97 13.16
N LYS A 140 -14.88 -12.09 12.98
CA LYS A 140 -14.00 -12.66 14.01
C LYS A 140 -12.81 -11.75 14.32
N ALA A 141 -12.19 -11.17 13.29
CA ALA A 141 -11.10 -10.23 13.47
C ALA A 141 -11.57 -8.93 14.15
N ALA A 142 -12.72 -8.38 13.74
CA ALA A 142 -13.34 -7.22 14.37
C ALA A 142 -13.57 -7.46 15.87
N ARG A 143 -14.17 -8.59 16.23
CA ARG A 143 -14.39 -8.96 17.64
C ARG A 143 -13.08 -8.99 18.41
N THR A 144 -12.06 -9.64 17.86
CA THR A 144 -10.73 -9.74 18.49
C THR A 144 -10.11 -8.36 18.73
N TYR A 145 -10.21 -7.44 17.77
CA TYR A 145 -9.66 -6.10 17.93
C TYR A 145 -10.47 -5.23 18.88
N ILE A 146 -11.80 -5.33 18.84
CA ILE A 146 -12.69 -4.64 19.78
C ILE A 146 -12.41 -5.10 21.22
N ASP A 147 -12.24 -6.42 21.45
CA ASP A 147 -11.94 -6.96 22.78
C ASP A 147 -10.58 -6.49 23.32
N ARG A 148 -9.64 -6.12 22.44
CA ARG A 148 -8.37 -5.50 22.81
C ARG A 148 -8.49 -4.01 23.08
N ALA A 149 -9.28 -3.30 22.27
CA ALA A 149 -9.46 -1.86 22.39
C ALA A 149 -10.31 -1.50 23.63
N LEU A 150 -11.34 -2.30 23.92
CA LEU A 150 -12.25 -2.09 25.04
C LEU A 150 -11.67 -2.64 26.35
N VAL A 151 -10.90 -1.81 27.04
CA VAL A 151 -10.35 -2.08 28.38
C VAL A 151 -11.21 -1.50 29.51
N LEU A 152 -12.53 -1.44 29.31
CA LEU A 152 -13.47 -0.87 30.29
C LEU A 152 -13.35 -1.58 31.64
N GLY A 153 -13.07 -0.81 32.71
CA GLY A 153 -12.94 -1.33 34.07
C GLY A 153 -11.64 -2.09 34.37
N LYS A 154 -10.71 -2.22 33.42
CA LYS A 154 -9.41 -2.83 33.70
C LYS A 154 -8.50 -1.84 34.42
N LYS A 155 -7.91 -2.26 35.55
CA LYS A 155 -6.89 -1.47 36.26
C LYS A 155 -5.71 -1.23 35.31
N GLN A 156 -5.28 0.02 35.20
CA GLN A 156 -4.07 0.36 34.46
C GLN A 156 -2.90 -0.46 34.99
N LEU A 157 -2.21 -1.16 34.10
CA LEU A 157 -1.08 -1.99 34.47
C LEU A 157 0.06 -1.10 34.96
N GLU A 158 0.57 -1.41 36.15
CA GLU A 158 1.74 -0.74 36.69
C GLU A 158 2.96 -1.06 35.82
N VAL A 159 3.78 -0.04 35.54
CA VAL A 159 5.02 -0.20 34.77
C VAL A 159 5.94 -1.15 35.52
N ARG A 160 6.12 -2.36 34.99
CA ARG A 160 7.05 -3.35 35.55
C ARG A 160 8.44 -3.17 34.96
N ARG A 161 9.44 -3.21 35.83
CA ARG A 161 10.86 -3.19 35.45
C ARG A 161 11.52 -4.49 35.88
N TRP A 162 12.19 -5.13 34.94
CA TRP A 162 13.06 -6.27 35.20
C TRP A 162 14.49 -5.91 34.83
N THR A 163 15.43 -6.40 35.62
CA THR A 163 16.86 -6.32 35.34
C THR A 163 17.39 -7.74 35.36
N PHE A 164 18.08 -8.12 34.27
CA PHE A 164 18.67 -9.44 34.11
C PHE A 164 20.18 -9.29 34.04
N ASN A 165 20.88 -10.04 34.88
CA ASN A 165 22.32 -10.20 34.83
C ASN A 165 22.67 -11.41 33.93
N PRO A 166 23.93 -11.57 33.50
CA PRO A 166 24.37 -12.71 32.69
C PRO A 166 23.85 -14.07 33.14
N LYS A 167 23.89 -14.34 34.46
CA LYS A 167 23.43 -15.61 35.05
C LYS A 167 21.92 -15.88 34.90
N ASP A 168 21.12 -14.82 34.79
CA ASP A 168 19.66 -14.87 34.69
C ASP A 168 19.22 -15.17 33.25
N LEU A 169 20.13 -15.01 32.29
CA LEU A 169 19.95 -15.39 30.89
C LEU A 169 20.38 -16.84 30.66
N ILE A 170 19.88 -17.44 29.58
CA ILE A 170 20.39 -18.73 29.09
C ILE A 170 21.89 -18.61 28.82
N HIS A 171 22.65 -19.55 29.38
CA HIS A 171 24.10 -19.60 29.30
C HIS A 171 24.60 -21.04 29.39
N GLU A 172 25.81 -21.26 28.91
CA GLU A 172 26.48 -22.55 28.97
C GLU A 172 27.48 -22.61 30.13
N LYS A 173 27.58 -23.78 30.77
CA LYS A 173 28.44 -23.96 31.96
C LYS A 173 29.91 -24.20 31.59
N LYS A 174 30.18 -24.80 30.43
CA LYS A 174 31.52 -25.14 29.93
C LYS A 174 31.49 -25.20 28.41
N ASN A 175 32.53 -24.71 27.76
CA ASN A 175 32.82 -24.99 26.35
C ASN A 175 34.14 -25.78 26.26
N VAL A 176 34.11 -26.91 25.55
CA VAL A 176 35.27 -27.80 25.32
C VAL A 176 35.95 -27.48 23.96
N GLY A 177 35.45 -26.49 23.22
CA GLY A 177 35.93 -26.12 21.88
C GLY A 177 36.44 -24.68 21.76
N THR A 178 36.97 -24.35 20.58
CA THR A 178 37.57 -23.05 20.20
C THR A 178 36.55 -21.93 20.05
N VAL A 179 35.26 -22.27 19.97
CA VAL A 179 34.15 -21.33 19.74
C VAL A 179 33.39 -21.14 21.06
N ARG A 180 33.26 -19.88 21.49
CA ARG A 180 32.53 -19.50 22.70
C ARG A 180 31.16 -18.96 22.31
N TYR A 181 30.12 -19.46 22.97
CA TYR A 181 28.75 -18.96 22.77
C TYR A 181 28.00 -18.99 24.09
N ARG A 182 27.36 -17.87 24.46
CA ARG A 182 26.62 -17.69 25.73
C ARG A 182 27.42 -18.13 26.96
N VAL A 183 28.73 -17.89 26.94
CA VAL A 183 29.63 -18.15 28.07
C VAL A 183 29.67 -16.92 28.96
N ILE A 184 29.51 -17.12 30.26
CA ILE A 184 29.66 -16.04 31.22
C ILE A 184 31.16 -15.78 31.44
N SER A 185 31.57 -14.52 31.45
CA SER A 185 32.94 -14.12 31.75
C SER A 185 33.39 -14.60 33.13
N ALA A 186 34.70 -14.77 33.33
CA ALA A 186 35.26 -15.26 34.60
C ALA A 186 34.86 -14.39 35.81
N ASP A 187 34.67 -13.08 35.61
CA ASP A 187 34.20 -12.14 36.64
C ASP A 187 32.68 -12.17 36.86
N GLY A 188 31.93 -12.97 36.08
CA GLY A 188 30.47 -13.10 36.16
C GLY A 188 29.68 -11.91 35.60
N LYS A 189 30.35 -10.87 35.10
CA LYS A 189 29.71 -9.57 34.76
C LYS A 189 29.21 -9.48 33.32
N HIS A 190 29.70 -10.33 32.43
CA HIS A 190 29.37 -10.28 31.01
C HIS A 190 28.89 -11.65 30.54
N LEU A 191 27.88 -11.66 29.67
CA LEU A 191 27.49 -12.82 28.90
C LEU A 191 28.02 -12.62 27.48
N ASP A 192 28.75 -13.61 26.98
CA ASP A 192 29.20 -13.60 25.60
C ASP A 192 28.01 -13.71 24.63
N ILE A 193 28.07 -12.89 23.59
CA ILE A 193 27.10 -12.84 22.49
C ILE A 193 27.87 -12.98 21.16
N GLY A 194 28.64 -14.07 20.99
CA GLY A 194 28.91 -14.66 19.67
C GLY A 194 30.32 -15.20 19.39
N HIS A 195 30.40 -16.41 18.82
CA HIS A 195 30.66 -16.69 17.40
C HIS A 195 30.13 -18.13 17.12
N GLY A 196 29.65 -18.46 15.92
CA GLY A 196 29.13 -19.81 15.63
C GLY A 196 28.23 -19.85 14.39
N LYS A 197 28.27 -20.94 13.62
CA LYS A 197 27.64 -21.07 12.30
C LYS A 197 26.15 -20.64 12.29
N PRO A 198 25.60 -20.21 11.14
CA PRO A 198 24.19 -19.84 10.97
C PRO A 198 23.15 -20.89 11.43
N ALA A 199 23.59 -22.11 11.73
CA ALA A 199 22.76 -23.25 12.11
C ALA A 199 22.50 -23.39 13.63
N GLU A 200 23.11 -22.58 14.51
CA GLU A 200 22.83 -22.65 15.95
C GLU A 200 21.62 -21.77 16.34
N ASN A 201 20.45 -22.38 16.19
CA ASN A 201 19.11 -21.77 16.14
C ASN A 201 18.49 -21.45 17.51
N GLY A 202 19.14 -20.64 18.35
CA GLY A 202 18.54 -20.24 19.65
C GLY A 202 18.63 -18.75 19.96
N PRO A 203 17.56 -18.10 20.44
CA PRO A 203 17.66 -16.76 20.99
C PRO A 203 18.36 -16.77 22.36
N THR A 204 19.01 -15.66 22.73
CA THR A 204 19.40 -15.40 24.12
C THR A 204 18.20 -14.79 24.84
N TYR A 205 17.69 -15.46 25.87
CA TYR A 205 16.51 -15.04 26.62
C TYR A 205 16.69 -15.14 28.14
N PRO A 206 15.92 -14.37 28.94
CA PRO A 206 15.85 -14.54 30.38
C PRO A 206 15.19 -15.86 30.76
N LYS A 207 15.86 -16.66 31.60
CA LYS A 207 15.33 -17.95 32.09
C LYS A 207 13.96 -17.78 32.78
N LYS A 208 13.76 -16.65 33.45
CA LYS A 208 12.50 -16.29 34.11
C LYS A 208 11.28 -16.33 33.18
N PHE A 209 11.47 -16.06 31.88
CA PHE A 209 10.39 -16.03 30.89
C PHE A 209 10.39 -17.26 29.98
N ALA A 210 11.23 -18.25 30.22
CA ALA A 210 11.39 -19.40 29.33
C ALA A 210 10.15 -20.29 29.25
N SER A 211 9.44 -20.48 30.36
CA SER A 211 8.28 -21.38 30.44
C SER A 211 6.94 -20.69 30.21
N GLN A 212 6.77 -19.48 30.75
CA GLN A 212 5.49 -18.77 30.76
C GLN A 212 5.49 -17.52 29.87
N GLY A 213 6.62 -17.18 29.23
CA GLY A 213 6.76 -15.93 28.50
C GLY A 213 6.78 -14.70 29.41
N VAL A 214 6.60 -13.53 28.81
CA VAL A 214 6.37 -12.29 29.55
C VAL A 214 4.95 -12.30 30.13
N PRO A 215 4.72 -11.76 31.34
CA PRO A 215 3.47 -11.94 32.06
C PRO A 215 2.28 -11.16 31.50
N VAL A 216 2.53 -10.18 30.62
CA VAL A 216 1.51 -9.33 30.01
C VAL A 216 1.90 -9.09 28.55
N ASP A 217 0.94 -9.04 27.64
CA ASP A 217 1.15 -8.50 26.31
C ASP A 217 1.36 -6.97 26.35
N GLY A 218 2.17 -6.44 25.43
CA GLY A 218 2.39 -5.00 25.31
C GLY A 218 3.73 -4.60 24.72
N VAL A 219 3.97 -3.29 24.69
CA VAL A 219 5.22 -2.71 24.17
C VAL A 219 6.28 -2.68 25.27
N TYR A 220 7.41 -3.32 24.99
CA TYR A 220 8.55 -3.40 25.91
C TYR A 220 9.71 -2.54 25.44
N ARG A 221 10.28 -1.75 26.35
CA ARG A 221 11.58 -1.09 26.13
C ARG A 221 12.71 -1.98 26.64
N ILE A 222 13.48 -2.55 25.71
CA ILE A 222 14.66 -3.35 26.03
C ILE A 222 15.89 -2.45 26.00
N ARG A 223 16.68 -2.47 27.08
CA ARG A 223 17.98 -1.77 27.17
C ARG A 223 19.07 -2.79 27.43
N VAL A 224 20.10 -2.79 26.61
CA VAL A 224 21.25 -3.70 26.71
C VAL A 224 22.51 -2.87 26.96
N LYS A 225 23.31 -3.27 27.94
CA LYS A 225 24.66 -2.74 28.13
C LYS A 225 25.65 -3.73 27.52
N ALA A 226 26.34 -3.30 26.47
CA ALA A 226 27.32 -4.12 25.76
C ALA A 226 28.71 -3.49 25.85
N ALA A 227 29.74 -4.33 25.85
CA ALA A 227 31.14 -3.92 25.79
C ALA A 227 31.91 -4.92 24.92
N ALA A 228 32.89 -4.42 24.17
CA ALA A 228 33.84 -5.28 23.46
C ALA A 228 34.93 -5.74 24.44
N VAL A 229 34.99 -7.04 24.72
CA VAL A 229 36.01 -7.65 25.57
C VAL A 229 37.04 -8.33 24.67
N GLY A 230 38.34 -8.02 24.82
CA GLY A 230 39.41 -8.64 24.02
C GLY A 230 39.86 -7.88 22.76
N ARG A 231 39.60 -6.55 22.67
CA ARG A 231 39.94 -5.73 21.50
C ARG A 231 41.45 -5.62 21.17
N LYS A 232 42.33 -5.95 22.13
CA LYS A 232 43.79 -6.04 21.92
C LYS A 232 44.16 -7.50 21.71
N HIS A 233 44.30 -7.90 20.45
CA HIS A 233 44.86 -9.19 20.08
C HIS A 233 46.36 -9.01 19.80
N PRO A 234 47.24 -9.96 20.15
CA PRO A 234 48.66 -9.91 19.77
C PRO A 234 48.93 -10.00 18.25
N TYR A 235 47.88 -10.01 17.41
CA TYR A 235 47.96 -10.00 15.94
C TYR A 235 47.25 -8.78 15.33
N ALA A 236 46.97 -7.74 16.14
CA ALA A 236 46.45 -6.45 15.68
C ALA A 236 47.59 -5.50 15.32
#